data_AF-A0A9L0QXF4-F1
#
_entry.id   AF-A0A9L0QXF4-F1
#
_cell.length_a   1.000
_cell.length_b   1.000
_cell.length_c   1.000
_cell.angle_alpha   90.00
_cell.angle_beta   90.00
_cell.angle_gamma   90.00
#
_symmetry.space_group_name_H-M   'P 1'
#
loop_
_entity.id
_entity.type
_entity.pdbx_description
1 polymer ?
#
loop_
_entity_poly.entity_id
_entity_poly.type
_entity_poly.pdbx_seq_one_letter_code
_entity_poly.pdbx_strand_id
1 'polypeptide(L)'
;MACWPQLRLLLWKNLTFRRRQTCQLLLEVAWPLFIFLILISVRLSYPPYEQHECHFPNKAMPSAGTLPWVQGIICNANNPCFRYPTPGEAPGVVGNFNKSIVSRLFADARRLLLYSQRDTSMRDIHKVLRMLRKIERSRSRLKLQDFLVVNETFSGFLSHNLSLPRPTVDSVLGADVSLRKVFLQGYQLHLTSVCNGSKLEEVIRLSDQEVSRLCSLPREKRDAAEQVLRSNVDVLKPILTVLNSTSPFPSEELAEA
;
A
#
# COMPACT_ATOMS: atom_id res chain seq x y z
N MET A 1 19.01 -101.02 29.78
CA MET A 1 19.95 -101.14 28.64
C MET A 1 20.47 -99.76 28.31
N ALA A 2 21.79 -99.54 28.39
CA ALA A 2 22.37 -98.22 28.19
C ALA A 2 22.34 -97.86 26.70
N CYS A 3 21.40 -96.99 26.31
CA CYS A 3 21.25 -96.46 24.95
C CYS A 3 22.39 -95.49 24.56
N TRP A 4 23.08 -94.93 25.56
CA TRP A 4 24.16 -93.95 25.39
C TRP A 4 25.36 -94.42 24.52
N PRO A 5 25.97 -95.61 24.75
CA PRO A 5 27.05 -96.09 23.90
C PRO A 5 26.64 -96.30 22.44
N GLN A 6 25.41 -96.75 22.20
CA GLN A 6 24.85 -96.94 20.85
C GLN A 6 24.64 -95.58 20.16
N LEU A 7 24.09 -94.58 20.88
CA LEU A 7 23.95 -93.21 20.39
C LEU A 7 25.29 -92.56 20.07
N ARG A 8 26.29 -92.73 20.94
CA ARG A 8 27.64 -92.19 20.73
C ARG A 8 28.30 -92.77 19.49
N LEU A 9 28.18 -94.08 19.27
CA LEU A 9 28.69 -94.74 18.07
C LEU A 9 28.00 -94.22 16.81
N LEU A 10 26.68 -93.98 16.87
CA LEU A 10 25.89 -93.45 15.76
C LEU A 10 26.27 -92.00 15.43
N LEU A 11 26.46 -91.14 16.43
CA LEU A 11 26.97 -89.77 16.24
C LEU A 11 28.40 -89.77 15.71
N TRP A 12 29.28 -90.63 16.23
CA TRP A 12 30.65 -90.78 15.74
C TRP A 12 30.68 -91.20 14.27
N LYS A 13 29.81 -92.14 13.89
CA LYS A 13 29.64 -92.56 12.50
C LYS A 13 29.24 -91.38 11.60
N ASN A 14 28.21 -90.63 11.98
CA ASN A 14 27.73 -89.47 11.20
C ASN A 14 28.75 -88.33 11.12
N LEU A 15 29.42 -88.02 12.23
CA LEU A 15 30.46 -87.00 12.25
C LEU A 15 31.68 -87.41 11.43
N THR A 16 32.09 -88.68 11.50
CA THR A 16 33.21 -89.20 10.71
C THR A 16 32.87 -89.20 9.21
N PHE A 17 31.62 -89.49 8.83
CA PHE A 17 31.17 -89.34 7.45
C PHE A 17 31.30 -87.90 6.95
N ARG A 18 30.80 -86.91 7.71
CA ARG A 18 30.96 -85.48 7.34
C ARG A 18 32.42 -85.02 7.36
N ARG A 19 33.25 -85.53 8.27
CA ARG A 19 34.69 -85.22 8.37
C ARG A 19 35.50 -85.77 7.19
N ARG A 20 35.10 -86.92 6.64
CA ARG A 20 35.72 -87.51 5.44
C ARG A 20 35.31 -86.79 4.14
N GLN A 21 34.16 -86.09 4.15
CA GLN A 21 33.66 -85.29 3.03
C GLN A 21 33.93 -83.78 3.26
N THR A 22 35.21 -83.40 3.30
CA THR A 22 35.66 -82.04 3.63
C THR A 22 35.04 -80.95 2.74
N CYS A 23 34.89 -81.21 1.43
CA CYS A 23 34.28 -80.25 0.50
C CYS A 23 32.80 -79.97 0.82
N GLN A 24 32.03 -81.00 1.16
CA GLN A 24 30.61 -80.86 1.47
C GLN A 24 30.41 -80.11 2.80
N LEU A 25 31.23 -80.39 3.81
CA LEU A 25 31.22 -79.67 5.08
C LEU A 25 31.58 -78.18 4.90
N LEU A 26 32.60 -77.87 4.09
CA LEU A 26 32.98 -76.49 3.79
C LEU A 26 31.87 -75.75 3.05
N LEU A 27 31.22 -76.37 2.06
CA LEU A 27 30.11 -75.75 1.36
C LEU A 27 28.91 -75.53 2.28
N GLU A 28 28.58 -76.49 3.14
CA GLU A 28 27.48 -76.39 4.11
C GLU A 28 27.68 -75.24 5.12
N VAL A 29 28.92 -74.94 5.51
CA VAL A 29 29.25 -73.83 6.41
C VAL A 29 29.43 -72.50 5.65
N ALA A 30 30.08 -72.52 4.49
CA ALA A 30 30.35 -71.32 3.70
C ALA A 30 29.08 -70.76 3.05
N TRP A 31 28.14 -71.62 2.65
CA TRP A 31 26.87 -71.21 2.04
C TRP A 31 26.06 -70.21 2.88
N PRO A 32 25.69 -70.49 4.15
CA PRO A 32 24.97 -69.52 4.97
C PRO A 32 25.79 -68.25 5.24
N LEU A 33 27.11 -68.37 5.45
CA LEU A 33 27.98 -67.20 5.63
C LEU A 33 27.95 -66.30 4.39
N PHE A 34 28.04 -66.87 3.20
CA PHE A 34 27.96 -66.13 1.94
C PHE A 34 26.61 -65.41 1.78
N ILE A 35 25.49 -66.08 2.09
CA ILE A 35 24.17 -65.46 2.07
C ILE A 35 24.07 -64.30 3.07
N PHE A 36 24.58 -64.46 4.30
CA PHE A 36 24.59 -63.37 5.28
C PHE A 36 25.50 -62.20 4.87
N LEU A 37 26.64 -62.47 4.23
CA LEU A 37 27.51 -61.44 3.68
C LEU A 37 26.83 -60.63 2.58
N ILE A 38 26.05 -61.29 1.72
CA ILE A 38 25.22 -60.58 0.71
C ILE A 38 24.15 -59.74 1.41
N LEU A 39 23.44 -60.30 2.39
CA LEU A 39 22.37 -59.58 3.11
C LEU A 39 22.89 -58.34 3.86
N ILE A 40 24.04 -58.45 4.53
CA ILE A 40 24.64 -57.29 5.20
C ILE A 40 25.14 -56.26 4.18
N SER A 41 25.70 -56.70 3.04
CA SER A 41 26.08 -55.78 1.96
C SER A 41 24.88 -55.00 1.42
N VAL A 42 23.75 -55.69 1.20
CA VAL A 42 22.49 -55.03 0.79
C VAL A 42 22.04 -54.06 1.88
N ARG A 43 22.09 -54.46 3.16
CA ARG A 43 21.71 -53.59 4.27
C ARG A 43 22.58 -52.34 4.38
N LEU A 44 23.88 -52.45 4.13
CA LEU A 44 24.81 -51.31 4.13
C LEU A 44 24.55 -50.35 2.96
N SER A 45 24.05 -50.84 1.83
CA SER A 45 23.63 -49.99 0.70
C SER A 45 22.37 -49.16 0.99
N TYR A 46 21.55 -49.57 1.97
CA TYR A 46 20.32 -48.87 2.37
C TYR A 46 20.41 -48.42 3.83
N PRO A 47 21.18 -47.35 4.13
CA PRO A 47 21.24 -46.80 5.48
C PRO A 47 19.85 -46.31 5.94
N PRO A 48 19.58 -46.28 7.25
CA PRO A 48 18.31 -45.77 7.77
C PRO A 48 18.10 -44.30 7.41
N TYR A 49 16.86 -43.95 7.05
CA TYR A 49 16.47 -42.57 6.77
C TYR A 49 15.87 -41.94 8.03
N GLU A 50 16.63 -41.02 8.64
CA GLU A 50 16.18 -40.29 9.83
C GLU A 50 15.23 -39.16 9.44
N GLN A 51 14.06 -39.10 10.08
CA GLN A 51 13.08 -38.02 9.93
C GLN A 51 12.85 -37.36 11.29
N HIS A 52 12.85 -36.03 11.31
CA HIS A 52 12.42 -35.29 12.50
C HIS A 52 10.91 -35.42 12.70
N GLU A 53 10.46 -35.11 13.92
CA GLU A 53 9.04 -34.96 14.22
C GLU A 53 8.44 -33.92 13.27
N CYS A 54 7.52 -34.37 12.43
CA CYS A 54 7.07 -33.64 11.27
C CYS A 54 5.73 -32.97 11.51
N HIS A 55 5.72 -31.64 11.50
CA HIS A 55 4.53 -30.81 11.65
C HIS A 55 4.12 -30.25 10.29
N PHE A 56 2.80 -30.27 10.02
CA PHE A 56 2.24 -29.85 8.75
C PHE A 56 1.36 -28.61 8.92
N PRO A 57 1.48 -27.63 8.01
CA PRO A 57 0.56 -26.50 8.03
C PRO A 57 -0.84 -26.96 7.64
N ASN A 58 -1.85 -26.37 8.28
CA ASN A 58 -3.25 -26.64 7.96
C ASN A 58 -3.60 -26.16 6.54
N LYS A 59 -4.45 -26.93 5.84
CA LYS A 59 -5.02 -26.53 4.54
C LYS A 59 -6.48 -26.15 4.71
N ALA A 60 -6.82 -24.93 4.33
CA ALA A 60 -8.20 -24.48 4.31
C ALA A 60 -8.96 -25.16 3.17
N MET A 61 -10.18 -25.62 3.45
CA MET A 61 -11.14 -26.00 2.43
C MET A 61 -11.85 -24.76 1.87
N PRO A 62 -12.46 -24.82 0.67
CA PRO A 62 -13.21 -23.71 0.09
C PRO A 62 -14.29 -23.13 1.02
N SER A 63 -14.86 -23.94 1.92
CA SER A 63 -15.85 -23.54 2.92
C SER A 63 -15.32 -22.55 3.97
N ALA A 64 -14.02 -22.53 4.23
CA ALA A 64 -13.40 -21.55 5.14
C ALA A 64 -13.12 -20.19 4.46
N GLY A 65 -13.35 -20.09 3.14
CA GLY A 65 -13.11 -18.91 2.33
C GLY A 65 -12.23 -19.21 1.12
N THR A 66 -12.50 -18.55 0.00
CA THR A 66 -11.76 -18.75 -1.27
C THR A 66 -10.32 -18.27 -1.15
N LEU A 67 -10.08 -17.14 -0.49
CA LEU A 67 -8.73 -16.59 -0.29
C LEU A 67 -7.81 -17.53 0.53
N PRO A 68 -8.17 -17.98 1.75
CA PRO A 68 -7.33 -18.91 2.49
C PRO A 68 -7.18 -20.28 1.80
N TRP A 69 -8.19 -20.72 1.04
CA TRP A 69 -8.09 -21.94 0.24
C TRP A 69 -7.04 -21.84 -0.88
N VAL A 70 -7.11 -20.79 -1.70
CA VAL A 70 -6.13 -20.55 -2.78
C VAL A 70 -4.73 -20.32 -2.21
N GLN A 71 -4.60 -19.57 -1.11
CA GLN A 71 -3.32 -19.41 -0.40
C GLN A 71 -2.78 -20.75 0.10
N GLY A 72 -3.64 -21.64 0.59
CA GLY A 72 -3.26 -22.99 0.99
C GLY A 72 -2.72 -23.83 -0.17
N ILE A 73 -3.33 -23.74 -1.35
CA ILE A 73 -2.86 -24.43 -2.56
C ILE A 73 -1.49 -23.89 -2.99
N ILE A 74 -1.34 -22.57 -3.08
CA ILE A 74 -0.13 -21.95 -3.64
C ILE A 74 1.05 -22.03 -2.66
N CYS A 75 0.84 -21.72 -1.38
CA CYS A 75 1.92 -21.65 -0.39
C CYS A 75 2.34 -23.02 0.15
N ASN A 76 1.43 -24.00 0.22
CA ASN A 76 1.68 -25.30 0.85
C ASN A 76 1.54 -26.48 -0.13
N ALA A 77 1.79 -26.28 -1.43
CA ALA A 77 1.69 -27.33 -2.45
C ALA A 77 2.61 -28.54 -2.17
N ASN A 78 3.85 -28.26 -1.74
CA ASN A 78 4.88 -29.28 -1.54
C ASN A 78 4.83 -29.96 -0.17
N ASN A 79 3.84 -29.65 0.67
CA ASN A 79 3.72 -30.18 2.04
C ASN A 79 5.05 -30.13 2.82
N PRO A 80 5.65 -28.94 3.02
CA PRO A 80 6.89 -28.83 3.75
C PRO A 80 6.73 -29.37 5.18
N CYS A 81 7.71 -30.17 5.60
CA CYS A 81 7.76 -30.80 6.91
C CYS A 81 8.50 -29.91 7.91
N PHE A 82 7.79 -29.30 8.85
CA PHE A 82 8.40 -28.44 9.87
C PHE A 82 8.82 -29.25 11.10
N ARG A 83 9.95 -28.89 11.72
CA ARG A 83 10.44 -29.53 12.95
C ARG A 83 9.71 -29.11 14.22
N TYR A 84 8.99 -28.00 14.16
CA TYR A 84 8.27 -27.42 15.29
C TYR A 84 6.80 -27.23 14.91
N PRO A 85 5.89 -27.31 15.90
CA PRO A 85 4.46 -27.19 15.66
C PRO A 85 4.12 -25.86 14.97
N THR A 86 3.34 -25.95 13.91
CA THR A 86 2.89 -24.75 13.21
C THR A 86 1.79 -24.05 14.01
N PRO A 87 1.62 -22.71 13.89
CA PRO A 87 0.57 -22.00 14.62
C PRO A 87 -0.86 -22.53 14.41
N GLY A 88 -1.11 -23.21 13.29
CA GLY A 88 -2.40 -23.86 13.00
C GLY A 88 -2.67 -25.15 13.77
N GLU A 89 -1.67 -25.73 14.44
CA GLU A 89 -1.83 -26.89 15.33
C GLU A 89 -2.17 -26.47 16.77
N ALA A 90 -1.98 -25.19 17.12
CA ALA A 90 -2.32 -24.67 18.43
C ALA A 90 -3.84 -24.47 18.59
N PRO A 91 -4.41 -24.77 19.77
CA PRO A 91 -5.83 -24.55 20.01
C PRO A 91 -6.19 -23.06 19.90
N GLY A 92 -7.27 -22.75 19.18
CA GLY A 92 -7.80 -21.39 19.04
C GLY A 92 -7.22 -20.55 17.90
N VAL A 93 -6.14 -20.98 17.25
CA VAL A 93 -5.54 -20.27 16.10
C VAL A 93 -5.67 -21.10 14.83
N VAL A 94 -6.51 -20.65 13.89
CA VAL A 94 -6.80 -21.38 12.64
C VAL A 94 -6.05 -20.80 11.43
N GLY A 95 -5.61 -19.54 11.51
CA GLY A 95 -5.04 -18.82 10.37
C GLY A 95 -3.52 -18.80 10.36
N ASN A 96 -2.88 -19.49 9.40
CA ASN A 96 -1.44 -19.42 9.19
C ASN A 96 -1.01 -18.23 8.29
N PHE A 97 -1.96 -17.52 7.67
CA PHE A 97 -1.72 -16.50 6.64
C PHE A 97 -1.93 -15.04 7.07
N ASN A 98 -2.07 -14.76 8.37
CA ASN A 98 -2.26 -13.38 8.86
C ASN A 98 -1.10 -12.43 8.54
N LYS A 99 0.10 -12.97 8.29
CA LYS A 99 1.28 -12.19 7.88
C LYS A 99 1.44 -12.02 6.36
N SER A 100 0.54 -12.61 5.55
CA SER A 100 0.60 -12.47 4.09
C SER A 100 0.29 -11.04 3.65
N ILE A 101 1.04 -10.51 2.68
CA ILE A 101 0.77 -9.19 2.08
C ILE A 101 -0.63 -9.18 1.45
N VAL A 102 -1.06 -10.30 0.87
CA VAL A 102 -2.37 -10.43 0.23
C VAL A 102 -3.50 -10.34 1.26
N SER A 103 -3.37 -11.00 2.42
CA SER A 103 -4.41 -10.91 3.46
C SER A 103 -4.49 -9.50 4.05
N ARG A 104 -3.36 -8.81 4.22
CA ARG A 104 -3.31 -7.40 4.63
C ARG A 104 -3.98 -6.47 3.61
N LEU A 105 -3.69 -6.65 2.32
CA LEU A 105 -4.28 -5.85 1.25
C LEU A 105 -5.82 -6.00 1.21
N PHE A 106 -6.33 -7.22 1.35
CA PHE A 106 -7.79 -7.44 1.46
C PHE A 106 -8.39 -6.83 2.73
N ALA A 107 -7.68 -6.87 3.86
CA ALA A 107 -8.13 -6.24 5.09
C ALA A 107 -8.21 -4.70 4.96
N ASP A 108 -7.21 -4.09 4.34
CA ASP A 108 -7.17 -2.65 4.12
C ASP A 108 -8.20 -2.21 3.06
N ALA A 109 -8.39 -2.98 1.98
CA ALA A 109 -9.46 -2.75 1.03
C ALA A 109 -10.84 -2.81 1.70
N ARG A 110 -11.08 -3.80 2.57
CA ARG A 110 -12.32 -3.89 3.35
C ARG A 110 -12.50 -2.69 4.28
N ARG A 111 -11.44 -2.23 4.95
CA ARG A 111 -11.48 -1.04 5.81
C ARG A 111 -11.82 0.22 5.02
N LEU A 112 -11.19 0.43 3.87
CA LEU A 112 -11.47 1.58 3.00
C LEU A 112 -12.90 1.55 2.47
N LEU A 113 -13.42 0.38 2.08
CA LEU A 113 -14.81 0.24 1.65
C LEU A 113 -15.80 0.52 2.76
N LEU A 114 -15.55 0.00 3.97
CA LEU A 114 -16.41 0.25 5.14
C LEU A 114 -16.37 1.72 5.57
N TYR A 115 -15.21 2.36 5.49
CA TYR A 115 -15.07 3.79 5.75
C TYR A 115 -15.82 4.61 4.69
N SER A 116 -15.59 4.32 3.40
CA SER A 116 -16.22 5.00 2.27
C SER A 116 -17.74 4.90 2.29
N GLN A 117 -18.31 3.75 2.69
CA GLN A 117 -19.75 3.59 2.81
C GLN A 117 -20.38 4.55 3.83
N ARG A 118 -19.65 4.89 4.89
CA ARG A 118 -20.11 5.79 5.95
C ARG A 118 -19.71 7.24 5.70
N ASP A 119 -18.81 7.48 4.76
CA ASP A 119 -18.26 8.80 4.52
C ASP A 119 -19.28 9.72 3.84
N THR A 120 -19.54 10.88 4.46
CA THR A 120 -20.31 11.97 3.87
C THR A 120 -19.41 13.05 3.28
N SER A 121 -18.08 12.95 3.46
CA SER A 121 -17.12 13.97 3.02
C SER A 121 -17.32 14.40 1.57
N MET A 122 -17.55 13.46 0.64
CA MET A 122 -17.83 13.80 -0.75
C MET A 122 -19.14 14.59 -0.93
N ARG A 123 -20.18 14.30 -0.15
CA ARG A 123 -21.43 15.09 -0.14
C ARG A 123 -21.20 16.48 0.45
N ASP A 124 -20.41 16.58 1.51
CA ASP A 124 -20.12 17.84 2.19
C ASP A 124 -19.25 18.76 1.32
N ILE A 125 -18.25 18.22 0.61
CA ILE A 125 -17.52 18.95 -0.44
C ILE A 125 -18.46 19.46 -1.55
N HIS A 126 -19.45 18.65 -1.97
CA HIS A 126 -20.45 19.10 -2.94
C HIS A 126 -21.40 20.18 -2.40
N LYS A 127 -21.68 20.20 -1.09
CA LYS A 127 -22.43 21.31 -0.45
C LYS A 127 -21.60 22.59 -0.46
N VAL A 128 -20.34 22.52 -0.02
CA VAL A 128 -19.40 23.65 -0.04
C VAL A 128 -19.28 24.20 -1.47
N LEU A 129 -19.07 23.36 -2.47
CA LEU A 129 -18.96 23.79 -3.87
C LEU A 129 -20.24 24.45 -4.41
N ARG A 130 -21.42 23.99 -3.97
CA ARG A 130 -22.71 24.64 -4.30
C ARG A 130 -22.85 26.00 -3.64
N MET A 131 -22.42 26.13 -2.38
CA MET A 131 -22.41 27.40 -1.65
C MET A 131 -21.47 28.41 -2.31
N LEU A 132 -20.24 28.01 -2.67
CA LEU A 132 -19.30 28.87 -3.40
C LEU A 132 -19.90 29.36 -4.73
N ARG A 133 -20.62 28.49 -5.46
CA ARG A 133 -21.31 28.86 -6.70
C ARG A 133 -22.47 29.84 -6.47
N LYS A 134 -23.17 29.74 -5.33
CA LYS A 134 -24.24 30.68 -4.95
C LYS A 134 -23.66 32.07 -4.64
N ILE A 135 -22.54 32.11 -3.91
CA ILE A 135 -21.81 33.35 -3.59
C ILE A 135 -21.32 34.04 -4.87
N GLU A 136 -20.67 33.29 -5.77
CA GLU A 136 -20.16 33.81 -7.06
C GLU A 136 -21.26 34.37 -7.97
N ARG A 137 -22.50 33.88 -7.85
CA ARG A 137 -23.66 34.44 -8.58
C ARG A 137 -24.29 35.64 -7.90
N SER A 138 -24.22 35.72 -6.58
CA SER A 138 -24.84 36.79 -5.78
C SER A 138 -24.05 38.08 -5.74
N ARG A 139 -22.71 38.01 -5.68
CA ARG A 139 -21.84 39.16 -5.91
C ARG A 139 -21.47 39.24 -7.38
N SER A 140 -21.68 40.41 -7.99
CA SER A 140 -21.11 40.77 -9.28
C SER A 140 -19.58 40.75 -9.18
N ARG A 141 -18.95 39.63 -9.60
CA ARG A 141 -17.51 39.48 -9.93
C ARG A 141 -16.56 39.99 -8.82
N LEU A 142 -16.07 39.06 -7.99
CA LEU A 142 -15.08 39.36 -6.94
C LEU A 142 -13.80 39.93 -7.55
N LYS A 143 -13.27 40.98 -6.92
CA LYS A 143 -12.07 41.67 -7.38
C LYS A 143 -10.84 41.12 -6.67
N LEU A 144 -9.66 41.22 -7.29
CA LEU A 144 -8.41 40.77 -6.67
C LEU A 144 -8.16 41.44 -5.31
N GLN A 145 -8.50 42.72 -5.18
CA GLN A 145 -8.43 43.46 -3.91
C GLN A 145 -9.26 42.83 -2.76
N ASP A 146 -10.35 42.11 -3.06
CA ASP A 146 -11.20 41.49 -2.04
C ASP A 146 -10.50 40.29 -1.37
N PHE A 147 -9.48 39.73 -2.03
CA PHE A 147 -8.66 38.62 -1.54
C PHE A 147 -7.40 39.08 -0.80
N LEU A 148 -7.04 40.37 -0.80
CA LEU A 148 -5.83 40.86 -0.16
C LEU A 148 -6.05 41.13 1.32
N VAL A 149 -5.09 40.83 2.19
CA VAL A 149 -5.15 41.10 3.64
C VAL A 149 -5.25 42.61 3.92
N VAL A 150 -5.87 43.02 5.04
CA VAL A 150 -5.95 44.44 5.43
C VAL A 150 -4.53 44.96 5.75
N ASN A 151 -4.10 46.05 5.12
CA ASN A 151 -2.72 46.59 5.12
C ASN A 151 -1.76 45.79 4.22
N GLU A 152 -2.20 45.45 3.01
CA GLU A 152 -1.38 44.73 2.04
C GLU A 152 -0.16 45.54 1.57
N THR A 153 0.97 44.87 1.37
CA THR A 153 2.19 45.47 0.80
C THR A 153 2.23 45.38 -0.73
N PHE A 154 1.29 44.65 -1.34
CA PHE A 154 1.28 44.33 -2.76
C PHE A 154 1.02 45.55 -3.65
N SER A 155 0.03 46.40 -3.30
CA SER A 155 -0.28 47.64 -4.03
C SER A 155 0.91 48.62 -4.05
N GLY A 156 1.61 48.73 -2.92
CA GLY A 156 2.86 49.48 -2.78
C GLY A 156 4.00 48.88 -3.60
N PHE A 157 4.13 47.55 -3.65
CA PHE A 157 5.15 46.85 -4.45
C PHE A 157 4.96 47.08 -5.95
N LEU A 158 3.71 47.01 -6.44
CA LEU A 158 3.37 47.31 -7.84
C LEU A 158 3.71 48.76 -8.22
N SER A 159 3.47 49.71 -7.32
CA SER A 159 3.66 51.14 -7.59
C SER A 159 5.11 51.59 -7.47
N HIS A 160 5.81 51.17 -6.41
CA HIS A 160 7.15 51.67 -6.08
C HIS A 160 8.29 50.82 -6.65
N ASN A 161 8.23 49.50 -6.50
CA ASN A 161 9.33 48.61 -6.91
C ASN A 161 9.25 48.20 -8.39
N LEU A 162 8.03 48.04 -8.91
CA LEU A 162 7.78 47.75 -10.32
C LEU A 162 7.59 49.01 -11.17
N SER A 163 7.46 50.17 -10.53
CA SER A 163 7.27 51.47 -11.18
C SER A 163 6.10 51.47 -12.19
N LEU A 164 5.04 50.69 -11.90
CA LEU A 164 3.87 50.63 -12.76
C LEU A 164 3.05 51.92 -12.62
N PRO A 165 2.50 52.46 -13.72
CA PRO A 165 1.58 53.59 -13.64
C PRO A 165 0.37 53.24 -12.77
N ARG A 166 -0.05 54.16 -11.90
CA ARG A 166 -1.27 54.03 -11.07
C ARG A 166 -2.49 53.45 -11.82
N PRO A 167 -2.85 53.88 -13.04
CA PRO A 167 -3.99 53.29 -13.76
C PRO A 167 -3.81 51.80 -14.09
N THR A 168 -2.57 51.31 -14.20
CA THR A 168 -2.29 49.87 -14.41
C THR A 168 -2.41 49.10 -13.10
N VAL A 169 -1.99 49.70 -11.98
CA VAL A 169 -2.13 49.10 -10.64
C VAL A 169 -3.60 48.96 -10.24
N ASP A 170 -4.39 50.01 -10.44
CA ASP A 170 -5.82 50.00 -10.15
C ASP A 170 -6.58 48.97 -11.01
N SER A 171 -6.17 48.80 -12.28
CA SER A 171 -6.76 47.79 -13.16
C SER A 171 -6.41 46.36 -12.72
N VAL A 172 -5.17 46.12 -12.29
CA VAL A 172 -4.74 44.80 -11.78
C VAL A 172 -5.44 44.45 -10.46
N LEU A 173 -5.57 45.41 -9.54
CA LEU A 173 -6.30 45.22 -8.28
C LEU A 173 -7.81 45.06 -8.50
N GLY A 174 -8.34 45.73 -9.54
CA GLY A 174 -9.72 45.63 -10.01
C GLY A 174 -10.01 44.47 -10.97
N ALA A 175 -9.05 43.56 -11.19
CA ALA A 175 -9.23 42.39 -12.04
C ALA A 175 -10.21 41.39 -11.41
N ASP A 176 -11.01 40.71 -12.23
CA ASP A 176 -11.99 39.74 -11.74
C ASP A 176 -11.33 38.40 -11.43
N VAL A 177 -11.69 37.81 -10.29
CA VAL A 177 -11.14 36.53 -9.83
C VAL A 177 -12.26 35.52 -9.62
N SER A 178 -12.10 34.30 -10.16
CA SER A 178 -13.08 33.22 -9.96
C SER A 178 -12.79 32.45 -8.68
N LEU A 179 -13.65 32.64 -7.67
CA LEU A 179 -13.48 32.04 -6.33
C LEU A 179 -13.46 30.51 -6.37
N ARG A 180 -14.26 29.87 -7.24
CA ARG A 180 -14.29 28.41 -7.38
C ARG A 180 -12.93 27.85 -7.80
N LYS A 181 -12.22 28.54 -8.68
CA LYS A 181 -10.91 28.10 -9.18
C LYS A 181 -9.80 28.40 -8.19
N VAL A 182 -9.86 29.53 -7.50
CA VAL A 182 -8.94 29.83 -6.39
C VAL A 182 -9.07 28.81 -5.26
N PHE A 183 -10.29 28.33 -4.94
CA PHE A 183 -10.49 27.31 -3.91
C PHE A 183 -9.95 25.92 -4.32
N LEU A 184 -10.11 25.52 -5.59
CA LEU A 184 -9.66 24.21 -6.09
C LEU A 184 -8.16 24.14 -6.42
N GLN A 185 -7.58 25.26 -6.87
CA GLN A 185 -6.17 25.36 -7.30
C GLN A 185 -5.33 26.17 -6.30
N GLY A 186 -5.86 26.38 -5.10
CA GLY A 186 -5.32 27.26 -4.07
C GLY A 186 -3.81 27.15 -3.95
N TYR A 187 -3.16 28.32 -4.03
CA TYR A 187 -1.71 28.54 -3.89
C TYR A 187 -0.81 28.14 -5.07
N GLN A 188 -1.33 27.54 -6.16
CA GLN A 188 -0.56 27.34 -7.41
C GLN A 188 -0.72 28.49 -8.42
N LEU A 189 -0.99 29.71 -7.94
CA LEU A 189 -1.03 30.92 -8.77
C LEU A 189 0.39 31.31 -9.17
N HIS A 190 0.83 30.84 -10.33
CA HIS A 190 2.08 31.25 -10.95
C HIS A 190 1.86 32.41 -11.93
N LEU A 191 2.33 33.61 -11.60
CA LEU A 191 2.24 34.79 -12.49
C LEU A 191 3.06 34.58 -13.78
N THR A 192 4.08 33.72 -13.73
CA THR A 192 4.83 33.27 -14.92
C THR A 192 3.96 32.55 -15.95
N SER A 193 2.87 31.91 -15.52
CA SER A 193 1.94 31.19 -16.40
C SER A 193 0.94 32.11 -17.14
N VAL A 194 0.82 33.39 -16.71
CA VAL A 194 0.01 34.42 -17.39
C VAL A 194 0.52 34.66 -18.81
N CYS A 195 1.85 34.70 -18.96
CA CYS A 195 2.50 35.04 -20.22
C CYS A 195 2.60 33.88 -21.22
N ASN A 196 2.28 32.65 -20.76
CA ASN A 196 2.20 31.46 -21.61
C ASN A 196 0.75 31.16 -22.07
N GLY A 197 -0.19 32.08 -21.82
CA GLY A 197 -1.49 32.16 -22.49
C GLY A 197 -2.50 31.03 -22.20
N SER A 198 -2.29 30.17 -21.20
CA SER A 198 -3.12 28.95 -21.08
C SER A 198 -3.63 28.58 -19.69
N LYS A 199 -3.13 29.17 -18.59
CA LYS A 199 -3.53 28.71 -17.23
C LYS A 199 -4.01 29.78 -16.25
N LEU A 200 -3.64 31.06 -16.40
CA LEU A 200 -4.05 32.10 -15.43
C LEU A 200 -5.25 32.97 -15.85
N GLU A 201 -5.59 33.07 -17.14
CA GLU A 201 -6.86 33.69 -17.60
C GLU A 201 -8.09 33.00 -17.00
N GLU A 202 -7.90 31.75 -16.58
CA GLU A 202 -8.89 30.97 -15.89
C GLU A 202 -9.17 31.45 -14.47
N VAL A 203 -8.17 32.01 -13.77
CA VAL A 203 -8.26 32.36 -12.34
C VAL A 203 -8.39 33.87 -12.13
N ILE A 204 -7.61 34.68 -12.87
CA ILE A 204 -7.65 36.15 -12.86
C ILE A 204 -7.88 36.63 -14.28
N ARG A 205 -9.02 37.28 -14.54
CA ARG A 205 -9.36 37.87 -15.84
C ARG A 205 -8.73 39.26 -15.94
N LEU A 206 -7.53 39.30 -16.51
CA LEU A 206 -6.83 40.53 -16.90
C LEU A 206 -7.14 40.88 -18.35
N SER A 207 -7.09 42.16 -18.72
CA SER A 207 -7.22 42.58 -20.12
C SER A 207 -5.91 42.34 -20.89
N ASP A 208 -5.98 42.11 -22.22
CA ASP A 208 -4.80 41.83 -23.06
C ASP A 208 -3.72 42.92 -22.97
N GLN A 209 -4.13 44.18 -22.73
CA GLN A 209 -3.23 45.31 -22.55
C GLN A 209 -2.44 45.23 -21.22
N GLU A 210 -3.05 44.69 -20.17
CA GLU A 210 -2.41 44.47 -18.85
C GLU A 210 -1.46 43.27 -18.90
N VAL A 211 -1.89 42.18 -19.55
CA VAL A 211 -1.07 40.98 -19.75
C VAL A 211 0.21 41.33 -20.50
N SER A 212 0.11 42.10 -21.59
CA SER A 212 1.28 42.55 -22.36
C SER A 212 2.28 43.37 -21.53
N ARG A 213 1.79 44.23 -20.62
CA ARG A 213 2.62 45.04 -19.71
C ARG A 213 3.24 44.24 -18.56
N LEU A 214 2.52 43.25 -18.02
CA LEU A 214 3.08 42.34 -17.02
C LEU A 214 4.12 41.40 -17.64
N CYS A 215 3.89 41.00 -18.89
CA CYS A 215 4.75 40.07 -19.62
C CYS A 215 5.97 40.73 -20.28
N SER A 216 6.03 42.07 -20.33
CA SER A 216 7.22 42.81 -20.74
C SER A 216 8.25 42.99 -19.60
N LEU A 217 7.87 42.76 -18.34
CA LEU A 217 8.76 42.86 -17.18
C LEU A 217 9.80 41.71 -17.13
N PRO A 218 10.98 41.88 -16.54
CA PRO A 218 11.92 40.78 -16.31
C PRO A 218 11.32 39.65 -15.44
N ARG A 219 11.74 38.39 -15.65
CA ARG A 219 11.22 37.23 -14.88
C ARG A 219 11.44 37.38 -13.38
N GLU A 220 12.63 37.82 -12.95
CA GLU A 220 12.95 38.05 -11.53
C GLU A 220 11.96 39.01 -10.84
N LYS A 221 11.53 40.06 -11.55
CA LYS A 221 10.55 41.03 -11.04
C LYS A 221 9.13 40.43 -10.97
N ARG A 222 8.77 39.53 -11.89
CA ARG A 222 7.49 38.81 -11.86
C ARG A 222 7.44 37.77 -10.76
N ASP A 223 8.54 37.05 -10.54
CA ASP A 223 8.67 36.05 -9.46
C ASP A 223 8.61 36.73 -8.08
N ALA A 224 9.27 37.89 -7.94
CA ALA A 224 9.16 38.71 -6.73
C ALA A 224 7.72 39.24 -6.52
N ALA A 225 7.04 39.68 -7.58
CA ALA A 225 5.64 40.09 -7.50
C ALA A 225 4.72 38.93 -7.10
N GLU A 226 4.99 37.71 -7.59
CA GLU A 226 4.24 36.51 -7.26
C GLU A 226 4.43 36.13 -5.79
N GLN A 227 5.66 36.21 -5.29
CA GLN A 227 5.96 35.92 -3.89
C GLN A 227 5.22 36.89 -2.94
N VAL A 228 5.23 38.19 -3.28
CA VAL A 228 4.51 39.22 -2.51
C VAL A 228 3.00 39.07 -2.62
N LEU A 229 2.49 38.66 -3.79
CA LEU A 229 1.06 38.37 -3.95
C LEU A 229 0.65 37.18 -3.06
N ARG A 230 1.39 36.08 -3.11
CA ARG A 230 1.11 34.87 -2.30
C ARG A 230 1.14 35.14 -0.80
N SER A 231 2.02 36.02 -0.33
CA SER A 231 2.10 36.37 1.10
C SER A 231 0.96 37.28 1.57
N ASN A 232 0.31 38.01 0.65
CA ASN A 232 -0.75 38.97 0.97
C ASN A 232 -2.16 38.48 0.59
N VAL A 233 -2.31 37.32 -0.06
CA VAL A 233 -3.61 36.76 -0.45
C VAL A 233 -4.17 35.88 0.66
N ASP A 234 -5.39 36.19 1.09
CA ASP A 234 -6.24 35.37 1.94
C ASP A 234 -7.46 34.90 1.14
N VAL A 235 -7.46 33.60 0.79
CA VAL A 235 -8.52 32.95 0.01
C VAL A 235 -9.85 32.92 0.75
N LEU A 236 -9.83 32.95 2.09
CA LEU A 236 -11.02 32.83 2.93
C LEU A 236 -11.62 34.20 3.26
N LYS A 237 -10.84 35.28 3.21
CA LYS A 237 -11.31 36.65 3.46
C LYS A 237 -12.61 37.03 2.74
N PRO A 238 -12.77 36.84 1.41
CA PRO A 238 -14.02 37.19 0.72
C PRO A 238 -15.19 36.30 1.12
N ILE A 239 -14.94 35.05 1.53
CA ILE A 239 -15.99 34.14 2.03
C ILE A 239 -16.46 34.61 3.41
N LEU A 240 -15.53 34.93 4.31
CA LEU A 240 -15.80 35.39 5.66
C LEU A 240 -16.49 36.77 5.67
N THR A 241 -16.09 37.69 4.81
CA THR A 241 -16.77 38.99 4.67
C THR A 241 -18.17 38.87 4.11
N VAL A 242 -18.42 37.92 3.19
CA VAL A 242 -19.78 37.63 2.72
C VAL A 242 -20.63 37.07 3.87
N LEU A 243 -20.12 36.08 4.61
CA LEU A 243 -20.82 35.49 5.76
C LEU A 243 -21.13 36.51 6.87
N ASN A 244 -20.27 37.51 7.07
CA ASN A 244 -20.50 38.58 8.05
C ASN A 244 -21.47 39.68 7.55
N SER A 245 -21.65 39.83 6.24
CA SER A 245 -22.51 40.88 5.64
C SER A 245 -23.95 40.43 5.36
N THR A 246 -24.18 39.14 5.13
CA THR A 246 -25.53 38.55 5.07
C THR A 246 -25.85 37.86 6.40
N SER A 247 -26.86 38.34 7.11
CA SER A 247 -27.35 37.74 8.36
C SER A 247 -27.86 36.28 8.18
N PRO A 248 -28.14 35.57 9.29
CA PRO A 248 -27.45 34.37 9.78
C PRO A 248 -27.73 33.05 9.02
N PHE A 249 -28.40 33.09 7.87
CA PHE A 249 -28.85 31.87 7.18
C PHE A 249 -27.77 31.06 6.41
N PRO A 250 -26.66 31.62 5.89
CA PRO A 250 -25.62 30.82 5.26
C PRO A 250 -24.53 30.35 6.25
N SER A 251 -24.52 30.85 7.50
CA SER A 251 -23.50 30.54 8.50
C SER A 251 -23.71 29.20 9.20
N GLU A 252 -24.96 28.75 9.41
CA GLU A 252 -25.21 27.45 10.05
C GLU A 252 -24.76 26.28 9.16
N GLU A 253 -25.09 26.29 7.86
CA GLU A 253 -24.72 25.20 6.93
C GLU A 253 -23.21 25.09 6.63
N LEU A 254 -22.41 26.14 6.89
CA LEU A 254 -20.94 26.12 6.71
C LEU A 254 -20.18 25.94 8.02
N ALA A 255 -20.75 26.32 9.16
CA ALA A 255 -20.16 26.01 10.47
C ALA A 255 -20.38 24.53 10.86
N GLU A 256 -21.40 23.89 10.28
CA GLU A 256 -21.80 22.50 10.53
C GLU A 256 -21.25 21.49 9.49
N ALA A 257 -20.69 21.96 8.37
CA ALA A 257 -20.12 21.15 7.28
C ALA A 257 -18.57 21.19 7.28
#